data_AF-A0A1C7M574-F1
#
_entry.id   AF-A0A1C7M574-F1
#
_cell.length_a   1.000
_cell.length_b   1.000
_cell.length_c   1.000
_cell.angle_alpha   90.00
_cell.angle_beta   90.00
_cell.angle_gamma   90.00
#
_symmetry.space_group_name_H-M   'P 1'
#
loop_
_entity.id
_entity.type
_entity.pdbx_description
1 polymer ?
#
loop_
_entity_poly.entity_id
_entity_poly.type
_entity_poly.pdbx_seq_one_letter_code
_entity_poly.pdbx_strand_id
1 'polypeptide(L)'
;MTWFYSGSPYKSAGELQRLVKDVLTAPDFDAADLEGFRASKELQRLDNFTDTSGAFSASDGWRQESFRIKVPKEKTSWPSEADAPEFEVEGFFSRDLLETVTAACRNLTSCKFNWIPFQLFWDPESKDGSQPKRERVYSEVSNANAMLAADADIRAQPRHPDDDPNVEYAVAGIMVWSDSTHLASFGMASLWPIYGYLANLSKYLRAKPRVFAAHHIAYIPKVSHRQFVNYTYNKNFFVL
;
A
#
# COMPACT_ATOMS: atom_id res chain seq x y z
N MET A 1 32.67 26.83 -29.65
CA MET A 1 31.40 27.57 -29.88
C MET A 1 30.58 27.07 -31.05
N THR A 2 31.15 26.36 -32.03
CA THR A 2 30.46 25.85 -33.23
C THR A 2 29.20 25.04 -32.92
N TRP A 3 29.22 24.19 -31.88
CA TRP A 3 28.04 23.42 -31.43
C TRP A 3 26.86 24.31 -31.01
N PHE A 4 27.12 25.35 -30.22
CA PHE A 4 26.09 26.26 -29.71
C PHE A 4 25.37 27.00 -30.84
N TYR A 5 26.14 27.44 -31.84
CA TYR A 5 25.61 28.12 -33.04
C TYR A 5 25.10 27.17 -34.13
N SER A 6 25.24 25.86 -33.95
CA SER A 6 24.70 24.85 -34.87
C SER A 6 23.33 24.35 -34.41
N GLY A 7 22.39 24.19 -35.35
CA GLY A 7 21.05 23.63 -35.08
C GLY A 7 20.01 24.66 -34.62
N SER A 8 19.18 24.29 -33.63
CA SER A 8 18.01 25.08 -33.20
C SER A 8 18.35 26.48 -32.67
N PRO A 9 17.56 27.52 -33.04
CA PRO A 9 17.74 28.90 -32.56
C PRO A 9 17.31 29.13 -31.11
N TYR A 10 16.75 28.10 -30.44
CA TYR A 10 16.24 28.21 -29.07
C TYR A 10 17.27 27.94 -27.98
N LYS A 11 18.55 27.76 -28.31
CA LYS A 11 19.61 27.63 -27.30
C LYS A 11 19.92 28.99 -26.69
N SER A 12 19.77 29.14 -25.39
CA SER A 12 20.07 30.40 -24.69
C SER A 12 21.51 30.41 -24.16
N ALA A 13 22.10 31.60 -24.07
CA ALA A 13 23.41 31.77 -23.46
C ALA A 13 23.45 31.33 -21.98
N GLY A 14 22.34 31.48 -21.25
CA GLY A 14 22.22 31.05 -19.86
C GLY A 14 22.20 29.53 -19.67
N GLU A 15 21.60 28.78 -20.60
CA GLU A 15 21.66 27.31 -20.60
C GLU A 15 23.08 26.82 -20.93
N LEU A 16 23.76 27.47 -21.89
CA LEU A 16 25.15 27.14 -22.21
C LEU A 16 26.07 27.33 -20.99
N GLN A 17 25.90 28.43 -20.27
CA GLN A 17 26.70 28.72 -19.08
C GLN A 17 26.49 27.68 -17.97
N ARG A 18 25.25 27.21 -17.77
CA ARG A 18 24.93 26.15 -16.81
C ARG A 18 25.51 24.80 -17.23
N LEU A 19 25.40 24.41 -18.50
CA LEU A 19 26.02 23.18 -19.00
C LEU A 19 27.53 23.15 -18.70
N VAL A 20 28.23 24.26 -18.95
CA VAL A 20 29.68 24.32 -18.69
C VAL A 20 29.99 24.28 -17.19
N LYS A 21 29.28 25.08 -16.39
CA LYS A 21 29.60 25.26 -14.96
C LYS A 21 29.13 24.10 -14.09
N ASP A 22 27.93 23.59 -14.34
CA ASP A 22 27.26 22.66 -13.43
C ASP A 22 27.45 21.21 -13.87
N VAL A 23 27.83 20.96 -15.13
CA VAL A 23 28.05 19.61 -15.67
C VAL A 23 29.52 19.40 -16.06
N LEU A 24 30.03 20.14 -17.05
CA LEU A 24 31.35 19.86 -17.64
C LEU A 24 32.54 20.19 -16.73
N THR A 25 32.33 21.00 -15.69
CA THR A 25 33.37 21.35 -14.71
C THR A 25 33.09 20.78 -13.32
N ALA A 26 32.09 19.90 -13.20
CA ALA A 26 31.79 19.23 -11.94
C ALA A 26 32.94 18.27 -11.57
N PRO A 27 33.30 18.11 -10.28
CA PRO A 27 34.45 17.30 -9.86
C PRO A 27 34.31 15.81 -10.16
N ASP A 28 33.08 15.35 -10.32
CA ASP A 28 32.66 13.99 -10.60
C ASP A 28 32.38 13.73 -12.09
N PHE A 29 32.56 14.74 -12.95
CA PHE A 29 32.37 14.60 -14.39
C PHE A 29 33.64 14.06 -15.06
N ASP A 30 33.54 12.86 -15.65
CA ASP A 30 34.55 12.29 -16.53
C ASP A 30 34.07 12.33 -17.98
N ALA A 31 34.89 12.90 -18.87
CA ALA A 31 34.57 12.94 -20.30
C ALA A 31 34.60 11.55 -20.94
N ALA A 32 35.32 10.58 -20.35
CA ALA A 32 35.36 9.20 -20.84
C ALA A 32 33.99 8.50 -20.74
N ASP A 33 33.14 8.89 -19.79
CA ASP A 33 31.79 8.33 -19.63
C ASP A 33 30.85 8.67 -20.80
N LEU A 34 31.21 9.67 -21.60
CA LEU A 34 30.46 10.05 -22.82
C LEU A 34 30.86 9.21 -24.04
N GLU A 35 31.86 8.34 -23.93
CA GLU A 35 32.28 7.49 -25.04
C GLU A 35 31.19 6.46 -25.37
N GLY A 36 30.61 6.58 -26.57
CA GLY A 36 29.46 5.76 -26.99
C GLY A 36 28.09 6.27 -26.49
N PHE A 37 28.04 7.44 -25.85
CA PHE A 37 26.78 8.08 -25.47
C PHE A 37 25.89 8.36 -26.69
N ARG A 38 24.62 7.95 -26.62
CA ARG A 38 23.61 8.22 -27.65
C ARG A 38 22.34 8.71 -26.97
N ALA A 39 22.03 10.00 -27.14
CA ALA A 39 20.87 10.63 -26.51
C ALA A 39 19.56 9.88 -26.80
N SER A 40 19.37 9.35 -28.02
CA SER A 40 18.19 8.55 -28.36
C SER A 40 18.09 7.23 -27.59
N LYS A 41 19.23 6.57 -27.31
CA LYS A 41 19.29 5.34 -26.52
C LYS A 41 19.02 5.61 -25.05
N GLU A 42 19.53 6.71 -24.51
CA GLU A 42 19.28 7.09 -23.11
C GLU A 42 17.85 7.62 -22.90
N LEU A 43 17.29 8.35 -23.86
CA LEU A 43 15.86 8.69 -23.86
C LEU A 43 15.00 7.44 -23.96
N GLN A 44 15.34 6.49 -24.85
CA GLN A 44 14.64 5.22 -24.93
C GLN A 44 14.79 4.37 -23.66
N ARG A 45 15.94 4.44 -22.97
CA ARG A 45 16.11 3.82 -21.65
C ARG A 45 15.24 4.48 -20.60
N LEU A 46 15.13 5.82 -20.59
CA LEU A 46 14.23 6.56 -19.71
C LEU A 46 12.76 6.24 -19.99
N ASP A 47 12.37 6.17 -21.26
CA ASP A 47 11.00 5.85 -21.68
C ASP A 47 10.65 4.38 -21.37
N ASN A 48 11.60 3.47 -21.55
CA ASN A 48 11.46 2.05 -21.20
C ASN A 48 11.68 1.78 -19.71
N PHE A 49 12.04 2.79 -18.90
CA PHE A 49 12.20 2.65 -17.46
C PHE A 49 10.84 2.72 -16.77
N THR A 50 10.09 1.64 -16.91
CA THR A 50 8.89 1.30 -16.15
C THR A 50 9.01 -0.20 -15.88
N ASP A 51 9.49 -0.60 -14.70
CA ASP A 51 8.60 -1.15 -13.67
C ASP A 51 9.17 -1.12 -12.23
N THR A 52 10.23 -0.35 -11.97
CA THR A 52 10.86 -0.33 -10.62
C THR A 52 11.18 1.04 -10.04
N SER A 53 10.76 2.15 -10.67
CA SER A 53 10.78 3.47 -10.01
C SER A 53 9.45 4.18 -10.20
N GLY A 54 8.79 4.47 -9.10
CA GLY A 54 7.47 5.08 -9.06
C GLY A 54 6.76 4.71 -7.76
N ALA A 55 5.50 5.12 -7.62
CA ALA A 55 4.70 4.83 -6.42
C ALA A 55 4.50 3.31 -6.15
N PHE A 56 4.75 2.46 -7.15
CA PHE A 56 4.64 1.00 -7.09
C PHE A 56 5.98 0.30 -7.35
N SER A 57 7.07 0.83 -6.81
CA SER A 57 8.38 0.19 -6.97
C SER A 57 8.43 -1.19 -6.30
N ALA A 58 9.06 -2.16 -6.98
CA ALA A 58 9.39 -3.44 -6.39
C ALA A 58 10.32 -3.33 -5.17
N SER A 59 11.15 -2.27 -5.06
CA SER A 59 11.97 -2.03 -3.87
C SER A 59 11.14 -1.74 -2.63
N ASP A 60 9.93 -1.20 -2.82
CA ASP A 60 8.97 -0.92 -1.75
C ASP A 60 8.04 -2.12 -1.48
N GLY A 61 8.34 -3.28 -2.08
CA GLY A 61 7.61 -4.54 -1.89
C GLY A 61 6.35 -4.67 -2.74
N TRP A 62 6.13 -3.79 -3.72
CA TRP A 62 4.99 -3.88 -4.63
C TRP A 62 5.18 -4.95 -5.70
N ARG A 63 4.11 -5.66 -6.00
CA ARG A 63 4.04 -6.66 -7.06
C ARG A 63 2.81 -6.39 -7.91
N GLN A 64 2.97 -6.50 -9.22
CA GLN A 64 1.85 -6.47 -10.14
C GLN A 64 1.39 -7.91 -10.41
N GLU A 65 0.11 -8.15 -10.22
CA GLU A 65 -0.52 -9.46 -10.33
C GLU A 65 -1.80 -9.33 -11.19
N SER A 66 -2.23 -10.47 -11.70
CA SER A 66 -3.54 -10.64 -12.33
C SER A 66 -4.29 -11.73 -11.60
N PHE A 67 -5.58 -11.53 -11.36
CA PHE A 67 -6.41 -12.52 -10.68
C PHE A 67 -7.72 -12.73 -11.41
N ARG A 68 -8.32 -13.91 -11.23
CA ARG A 68 -9.60 -14.26 -11.85
C ARG A 68 -10.71 -14.21 -10.82
N ILE A 69 -11.79 -13.54 -11.16
CA ILE A 69 -13.01 -13.48 -10.35
C ILE A 69 -14.16 -14.15 -11.06
N LYS A 70 -15.01 -14.82 -10.30
CA LYS A 70 -16.26 -15.40 -10.81
C LYS A 70 -17.27 -14.27 -10.98
N VAL A 71 -17.73 -14.06 -12.20
CA VAL A 71 -18.68 -12.98 -12.51
C VAL A 71 -19.92 -13.58 -13.15
N PRO A 72 -21.10 -13.47 -12.51
CA PRO A 72 -22.34 -13.90 -13.11
C PRO A 72 -22.65 -13.03 -14.33
N LYS A 73 -22.99 -13.68 -15.44
CA LYS A 73 -23.37 -13.02 -16.68
C LYS A 73 -24.81 -12.55 -16.60
N GLU A 74 -25.08 -11.31 -17.02
CA GLU A 74 -26.44 -10.77 -17.09
C GLU A 74 -27.37 -11.72 -17.87
N LYS A 75 -28.61 -11.91 -17.37
CA LYS A 75 -29.63 -12.78 -17.97
C LYS A 75 -29.27 -14.27 -18.02
N THR A 76 -28.24 -14.70 -17.29
CA THR A 76 -27.83 -16.11 -17.17
C THR A 76 -27.86 -16.51 -15.70
N SER A 77 -28.44 -17.65 -15.37
CA SER A 77 -28.43 -18.21 -14.02
C SER A 77 -27.47 -19.39 -13.96
N TRP A 78 -26.67 -19.44 -12.90
CA TRP A 78 -25.73 -20.54 -12.64
C TRP A 78 -26.15 -21.25 -11.34
N PRO A 79 -25.96 -22.59 -11.25
CA PRO A 79 -26.30 -23.33 -10.04
C PRO A 79 -25.51 -22.88 -8.80
N SER A 80 -24.27 -22.41 -9.00
CA SER A 80 -23.40 -21.90 -7.94
C SER A 80 -22.42 -20.84 -8.47
N GLU A 81 -21.76 -20.10 -7.56
CA GLU A 81 -20.69 -19.16 -7.91
C GLU A 81 -19.47 -19.86 -8.55
N ALA A 82 -19.20 -21.11 -8.18
CA ALA A 82 -18.08 -21.87 -8.75
C ALA A 82 -18.25 -22.13 -10.26
N ASP A 83 -19.51 -22.31 -10.68
CA ASP A 83 -19.91 -22.55 -12.07
C ASP A 83 -19.97 -21.26 -12.90
N ALA A 84 -19.89 -20.09 -12.26
CA ALA A 84 -19.87 -18.84 -12.99
C ALA A 84 -18.59 -18.70 -13.85
N PRO A 85 -18.70 -18.05 -15.02
CA PRO A 85 -17.54 -17.70 -15.83
C PRO A 85 -16.51 -16.87 -15.05
N GLU A 86 -15.22 -17.08 -15.37
CA GLU A 86 -14.10 -16.34 -14.80
C GLU A 86 -13.70 -15.12 -15.64
N PHE A 87 -13.64 -13.96 -15.01
CA PHE A 87 -13.13 -12.72 -15.56
C PHE A 87 -11.72 -12.45 -15.02
N GLU A 88 -10.76 -12.26 -15.90
CA GLU A 88 -9.38 -11.92 -15.53
C GLU A 88 -9.25 -10.41 -15.34
N VAL A 89 -8.80 -10.01 -14.16
CA VAL A 89 -8.50 -8.64 -13.79
C VAL A 89 -6.99 -8.47 -13.82
N GLU A 90 -6.51 -7.72 -14.81
CA GLU A 90 -5.10 -7.34 -14.94
C GLU A 90 -4.81 -6.01 -14.23
N GLY A 91 -3.54 -5.79 -13.87
CA GLY A 91 -3.07 -4.51 -13.33
C GLY A 91 -3.37 -4.31 -11.84
N PHE A 92 -3.51 -5.41 -11.08
CA PHE A 92 -3.65 -5.36 -9.64
C PHE A 92 -2.27 -5.20 -9.01
N PHE A 93 -2.11 -4.20 -8.15
CA PHE A 93 -0.88 -4.02 -7.39
C PHE A 93 -1.11 -4.46 -5.96
N SER A 94 -0.23 -5.32 -5.43
CA SER A 94 -0.33 -5.85 -4.07
C SER A 94 1.04 -5.83 -3.37
N ARG A 95 1.00 -5.86 -2.04
CA ARG A 95 2.15 -6.10 -1.17
C ARG A 95 1.88 -7.33 -0.33
N ASP A 96 2.96 -7.97 0.12
CA ASP A 96 2.84 -9.02 1.10
C ASP A 96 2.31 -8.46 2.44
N LEU A 97 1.27 -9.10 2.98
CA LEU A 97 0.66 -8.64 4.23
C LEU A 97 1.63 -8.77 5.41
N LEU A 98 2.37 -9.88 5.48
CA LEU A 98 3.35 -10.12 6.53
C LEU A 98 4.51 -9.13 6.44
N GLU A 99 4.99 -8.82 5.23
CA GLU A 99 5.99 -7.79 5.01
C GLU A 99 5.48 -6.41 5.46
N THR A 100 4.23 -6.08 5.13
CA THR A 100 3.58 -4.82 5.52
C THR A 100 3.45 -4.70 7.04
N VAL A 101 3.02 -5.77 7.72
CA VAL A 101 2.94 -5.83 9.19
C VAL A 101 4.33 -5.75 9.82
N THR A 102 5.31 -6.45 9.27
CA THR A 102 6.70 -6.43 9.74
C THR A 102 7.28 -5.02 9.65
N ALA A 103 7.05 -4.32 8.54
CA ALA A 103 7.47 -2.94 8.36
C ALA A 103 6.79 -2.00 9.37
N ALA A 104 5.50 -2.20 9.65
CA ALA A 104 4.77 -1.45 10.67
C ALA A 104 5.35 -1.67 12.08
N CYS A 105 5.71 -2.90 12.42
CA CYS A 105 6.34 -3.23 13.71
C CYS A 105 7.76 -2.68 13.85
N ARG A 106 8.52 -2.56 12.75
CA ARG A 106 9.86 -1.96 12.74
C ARG A 106 9.85 -0.43 12.76
N ASN A 107 8.72 0.19 12.47
CA ASN A 107 8.58 1.64 12.50
C ASN A 107 8.72 2.16 13.95
N LEU A 108 9.26 3.37 14.13
CA LEU A 108 9.35 4.04 15.43
C LEU A 108 7.99 4.19 16.14
N THR A 109 6.88 4.21 15.40
CA THR A 109 5.53 4.31 15.95
C THR A 109 5.12 3.05 16.74
N SER A 110 5.79 1.92 16.53
CA SER A 110 5.54 0.66 17.26
C SER A 110 5.72 0.80 18.78
N CYS A 111 6.54 1.74 19.25
CA CYS A 111 6.70 2.02 20.68
C CYS A 111 5.42 2.55 21.34
N LYS A 112 4.43 2.98 20.54
CA LYS A 112 3.12 3.47 21.01
C LYS A 112 2.02 2.41 20.92
N PHE A 113 2.36 1.19 20.53
CA PHE A 113 1.39 0.11 20.42
C PHE A 113 1.10 -0.48 21.80
N ASN A 114 -0.16 -0.82 22.02
CA ASN A 114 -0.59 -1.59 23.17
C ASN A 114 -0.46 -3.07 22.82
N TRP A 115 0.71 -3.65 23.12
CA TRP A 115 0.99 -5.07 22.87
C TRP A 115 0.33 -5.99 23.88
N ILE A 116 0.27 -5.55 25.14
CA ILE A 116 -0.39 -6.27 26.22
C ILE A 116 -1.83 -5.78 26.30
N PRO A 117 -2.84 -6.63 26.04
CA PRO A 117 -4.23 -6.22 26.19
C PRO A 117 -4.59 -6.09 27.67
N PHE A 118 -5.58 -5.24 27.95
CA PHE A 118 -5.98 -4.94 29.33
C PHE A 118 -7.47 -4.64 29.43
N GLN A 119 -8.02 -4.84 30.63
CA GLN A 119 -9.39 -4.40 30.91
C GLN A 119 -9.35 -2.97 31.44
N LEU A 120 -10.08 -2.07 30.78
CA LEU A 120 -10.22 -0.68 31.22
C LEU A 120 -11.51 -0.52 32.02
N PHE A 121 -11.43 0.07 33.20
CA PHE A 121 -12.62 0.31 34.03
C PHE A 121 -12.74 1.79 34.37
N TRP A 122 -13.98 2.27 34.39
CA TRP A 122 -14.33 3.56 34.98
C TRP A 122 -14.80 3.34 36.41
N ASP A 123 -14.20 4.10 37.33
CA ASP A 123 -14.52 4.09 38.75
C ASP A 123 -15.08 5.46 39.12
N PRO A 124 -16.42 5.62 39.22
CA PRO A 124 -17.01 6.90 39.57
C PRO A 124 -16.70 7.26 41.02
N GLU A 125 -16.57 8.54 41.35
CA GLU A 125 -16.57 8.96 42.76
C GLU A 125 -18.00 8.91 43.34
N SER A 126 -18.15 8.34 44.53
CA SER A 126 -19.41 8.37 45.26
C SER A 126 -19.71 9.78 45.77
N LYS A 127 -20.87 10.34 45.41
CA LYS A 127 -21.33 11.62 45.99
C LYS A 127 -22.12 11.44 47.30
N ASP A 128 -22.69 10.25 47.53
CA ASP A 128 -23.66 10.00 48.61
C ASP A 128 -23.22 8.89 49.59
N GLY A 129 -21.95 8.46 49.54
CA GLY A 129 -21.40 7.40 50.40
C GLY A 129 -21.77 5.96 50.00
N SER A 130 -22.57 5.78 48.94
CA SER A 130 -22.79 4.48 48.29
C SER A 130 -21.61 4.15 47.37
N GLN A 131 -21.04 2.94 47.41
CA GLN A 131 -19.99 2.59 46.44
C GLN A 131 -20.60 2.53 45.03
N PRO A 132 -20.25 3.43 44.10
CA PRO A 132 -20.75 3.35 42.74
C PRO A 132 -20.23 2.09 42.08
N LYS A 133 -21.02 1.52 41.18
CA LYS A 133 -20.62 0.30 40.49
C LYS A 133 -19.49 0.62 39.52
N ARG A 134 -18.34 -0.05 39.70
CA ARG A 134 -17.24 -0.02 38.72
C ARG A 134 -17.73 -0.53 37.36
N GLU A 135 -17.51 0.25 36.31
CA GLU A 135 -18.02 -0.06 34.96
C GLU A 135 -16.89 -0.46 34.01
N ARG A 136 -17.11 -1.48 33.18
CA ARG A 136 -16.16 -1.90 32.15
C ARG A 136 -16.27 -0.98 30.94
N VAL A 137 -15.15 -0.40 30.53
CA VAL A 137 -15.05 0.47 29.36
C VAL A 137 -14.53 -0.33 28.16
N TYR A 138 -15.24 -0.21 27.04
CA TYR A 138 -14.83 -0.74 25.74
C TYR A 138 -14.59 0.42 24.80
N SER A 139 -13.35 0.62 24.37
CA SER A 139 -12.99 1.83 23.60
C SER A 139 -11.94 1.61 22.51
N GLU A 140 -11.13 0.55 22.64
CA GLU A 140 -10.02 0.22 21.74
C GLU A 140 -9.94 -1.30 21.57
N VAL A 141 -9.30 -1.77 20.50
CA VAL A 141 -9.13 -3.22 20.30
C VAL A 141 -8.29 -3.84 21.42
N SER A 142 -7.30 -3.12 21.95
CA SER A 142 -6.48 -3.57 23.08
C SER A 142 -7.26 -3.83 24.37
N ASN A 143 -8.48 -3.29 24.51
CA ASN A 143 -9.35 -3.55 25.66
C ASN A 143 -10.60 -4.38 25.35
N ALA A 144 -10.72 -4.90 24.13
CA ALA A 144 -11.78 -5.81 23.73
C ALA A 144 -11.56 -7.21 24.31
N ASN A 145 -12.66 -7.90 24.64
CA ASN A 145 -12.60 -9.27 25.15
C ASN A 145 -11.99 -10.24 24.11
N ALA A 146 -12.21 -10.00 22.82
CA ALA A 146 -11.61 -10.80 21.75
C ALA A 146 -10.07 -10.71 21.74
N MET A 147 -9.50 -9.53 22.03
CA MET A 147 -8.04 -9.35 22.09
C MET A 147 -7.44 -10.02 23.33
N LEU A 148 -8.13 -9.92 24.48
CA LEU A 148 -7.74 -10.61 25.71
C LEU A 148 -7.75 -12.14 25.53
N ALA A 149 -8.77 -12.67 24.85
CA ALA A 149 -8.85 -14.09 24.53
C ALA A 149 -7.72 -14.51 23.58
N ALA A 150 -7.49 -13.77 22.50
CA ALA A 150 -6.43 -14.08 21.54
C ALA A 150 -5.02 -14.05 22.18
N ASP A 151 -4.75 -13.10 23.09
CA ASP A 151 -3.48 -13.05 23.82
C ASP A 151 -3.34 -14.24 24.79
N ALA A 152 -4.41 -14.62 25.48
CA ALA A 152 -4.40 -15.83 26.31
C ALA A 152 -4.15 -17.10 25.49
N ASP A 153 -4.78 -17.21 24.32
CA ASP A 153 -4.63 -18.36 23.41
C ASP A 153 -3.19 -18.46 22.88
N ILE A 154 -2.56 -17.35 22.47
CA ILE A 154 -1.17 -17.34 22.02
C ILE A 154 -0.22 -17.69 23.17
N ARG A 155 -0.45 -17.17 24.38
CA ARG A 155 0.40 -17.47 25.54
C ARG A 155 0.29 -18.92 26.01
N ALA A 156 -0.82 -19.59 25.72
CA ALA A 156 -1.01 -21.00 26.03
C ALA A 156 -0.32 -21.94 25.01
N GLN A 157 0.08 -21.44 23.84
CA GLN A 157 0.76 -22.24 22.83
C GLN A 157 2.21 -22.55 23.23
N PRO A 158 2.75 -23.72 22.85
CA PRO A 158 4.15 -24.01 23.04
C PRO A 158 5.01 -23.00 22.26
N ARG A 159 6.09 -22.53 22.88
CA ARG A 159 7.05 -21.65 22.22
C ARG A 159 7.76 -22.39 21.09
N HIS A 160 8.11 -21.65 20.04
CA HIS A 160 8.96 -22.16 18.98
C HIS A 160 10.34 -22.52 19.55
N PRO A 161 10.90 -23.71 19.22
CA PRO A 161 12.12 -24.20 19.86
C PRO A 161 13.35 -23.33 19.58
N ASP A 162 13.36 -22.62 18.45
CA ASP A 162 14.47 -21.77 18.04
C ASP A 162 14.39 -20.32 18.56
N ASP A 163 13.31 -19.97 19.28
CA ASP A 163 13.14 -18.61 19.78
C ASP A 163 13.95 -18.38 21.06
N ASP A 164 14.56 -17.20 21.16
CA ASP A 164 15.22 -16.77 22.40
C ASP A 164 14.19 -16.75 23.57
N PRO A 165 14.57 -17.20 24.78
CA PRO A 165 13.66 -17.20 25.93
C PRO A 165 13.07 -15.83 26.28
N ASN A 166 13.71 -14.73 25.87
CA ASN A 166 13.27 -13.36 26.15
C ASN A 166 12.32 -12.79 25.08
N VAL A 167 12.03 -13.53 23.99
CA VAL A 167 11.09 -13.06 22.96
C VAL A 167 9.67 -13.11 23.49
N GLU A 168 9.00 -11.96 23.53
CA GLU A 168 7.59 -11.88 23.89
C GLU A 168 6.71 -12.21 22.68
N TYR A 169 5.63 -12.96 22.92
CA TYR A 169 4.61 -13.22 21.91
C TYR A 169 3.47 -12.25 22.13
N ALA A 170 3.06 -11.55 21.07
CA ALA A 170 1.99 -10.58 21.12
C ALA A 170 1.05 -10.75 19.92
N VAL A 171 -0.22 -10.47 20.15
CA VAL A 171 -1.22 -10.43 19.08
C VAL A 171 -1.08 -9.10 18.34
N ALA A 172 -0.86 -9.17 17.02
CA ALA A 172 -1.00 -8.02 16.14
C ALA A 172 -2.42 -8.00 15.58
N GLY A 173 -3.27 -7.10 16.07
CA GLY A 173 -4.60 -6.91 15.52
C GLY A 173 -4.51 -6.17 14.19
N ILE A 174 -5.16 -6.66 13.13
CA ILE A 174 -5.17 -6.04 11.82
C ILE A 174 -6.59 -5.59 11.49
N MET A 175 -6.74 -4.34 11.07
CA MET A 175 -8.01 -3.81 10.59
C MET A 175 -7.82 -3.40 9.12
N VAL A 176 -8.65 -3.92 8.22
CA VAL A 176 -8.52 -3.71 6.76
C VAL A 176 -9.75 -2.96 6.23
N TRP A 177 -9.53 -2.03 5.31
CA TRP A 177 -10.55 -1.26 4.62
C TRP A 177 -10.30 -1.21 3.12
N SER A 178 -11.36 -0.85 2.39
CA SER A 178 -11.37 -0.62 0.97
C SER A 178 -12.38 0.47 0.65
N ASP A 179 -11.94 1.56 0.02
CA ASP A 179 -12.82 2.64 -0.42
C ASP A 179 -12.32 3.26 -1.72
N SER A 180 -13.25 3.85 -2.48
CA SER A 180 -12.94 4.58 -3.71
C SER A 180 -12.54 6.02 -3.35
N THR A 181 -11.39 6.44 -3.85
CA THR A 181 -10.80 7.76 -3.59
C THR A 181 -10.70 8.55 -4.89
N HIS A 182 -11.16 9.80 -4.86
CA HIS A 182 -10.92 10.77 -5.93
C HIS A 182 -9.60 11.49 -5.66
N LEU A 183 -8.64 11.41 -6.57
CA LEU A 183 -7.29 11.93 -6.35
C LEU A 183 -7.15 13.43 -6.62
N ALA A 184 -8.07 14.03 -7.38
CA ALA A 184 -8.05 15.43 -7.73
C ALA A 184 -9.46 16.02 -7.71
N SER A 185 -9.58 17.29 -7.29
CA SER A 185 -10.85 18.04 -7.32
C SER A 185 -11.37 18.26 -8.74
N PHE A 186 -10.48 18.20 -9.73
CA PHE A 186 -10.80 18.30 -11.15
C PHE A 186 -10.13 17.15 -11.91
N GLY A 187 -10.89 16.51 -12.80
CA GLY A 187 -10.45 15.35 -13.57
C GLY A 187 -11.16 14.06 -13.18
N MET A 188 -10.78 12.97 -13.85
CA MET A 188 -11.36 11.64 -13.65
C MET A 188 -10.42 10.67 -12.92
N ALA A 189 -9.31 11.18 -12.37
CA ALA A 189 -8.33 10.39 -11.64
C ALA A 189 -8.93 9.88 -10.33
N SER A 190 -9.03 8.56 -10.23
CA SER A 190 -9.57 7.85 -9.07
C SER A 190 -8.67 6.67 -8.76
N LEU A 191 -8.69 6.25 -7.50
CA LEU A 191 -7.90 5.15 -6.99
C LEU A 191 -8.73 4.35 -6.00
N TRP A 192 -8.54 3.05 -5.97
CA TRP A 192 -9.27 2.17 -5.07
C TRP A 192 -8.27 1.38 -4.21
N PRO A 193 -7.76 1.98 -3.13
CA PRO A 193 -6.84 1.29 -2.22
C PRO A 193 -7.53 0.22 -1.39
N ILE A 194 -6.79 -0.84 -1.10
CA ILE A 194 -6.96 -1.68 0.07
C ILE A 194 -5.84 -1.29 1.04
N TYR A 195 -6.20 -0.92 2.25
CA TYR A 195 -5.26 -0.48 3.27
C TYR A 195 -5.62 -1.07 4.63
N GLY A 196 -4.63 -1.12 5.52
CA GLY A 196 -4.81 -1.64 6.86
C GLY A 196 -4.12 -0.81 7.93
N TYR A 197 -4.58 -0.99 9.16
CA TYR A 197 -3.99 -0.41 10.36
C TYR A 197 -3.72 -1.52 11.37
N LEU A 198 -2.65 -1.35 12.14
CA LEU A 198 -2.47 -2.15 13.34
C LEU A 198 -3.37 -1.64 14.47
N ALA A 199 -4.25 -2.52 14.92
CA ALA A 199 -5.28 -2.26 15.91
C ALA A 199 -4.69 -1.96 17.30
N ASN A 200 -3.44 -2.37 17.54
CA ASN A 200 -2.69 -2.13 18.77
C ASN A 200 -2.38 -0.63 18.98
N LEU A 201 -2.35 0.18 17.92
CA LEU A 201 -2.20 1.63 18.01
C LEU A 201 -3.55 2.27 18.36
N SER A 202 -3.59 3.14 19.36
CA SER A 202 -4.85 3.81 19.75
C SER A 202 -5.50 4.57 18.60
N LYS A 203 -6.85 4.62 18.57
CA LYS A 203 -7.59 5.37 17.54
C LYS A 203 -7.17 6.84 17.45
N TYR A 204 -6.77 7.45 18.56
CA TYR A 204 -6.32 8.84 18.61
C TYR A 204 -5.00 9.08 17.88
N LEU A 205 -4.12 8.07 17.81
CA LEU A 205 -2.90 8.14 17.03
C LEU A 205 -3.15 7.71 15.58
N ARG A 206 -3.95 6.66 15.37
CA ARG A 206 -4.34 6.23 14.02
C ARG A 206 -5.02 7.33 13.21
N ALA A 207 -5.89 8.12 13.85
CA ALA A 207 -6.62 9.20 13.20
C ALA A 207 -5.78 10.47 12.94
N LYS A 208 -4.50 10.52 13.33
CA LYS A 208 -3.61 11.66 13.06
C LYS A 208 -2.89 11.45 11.73
N PRO A 209 -3.15 12.26 10.68
CA PRO A 209 -2.52 12.08 9.37
C PRO A 209 -0.99 12.08 9.40
N ARG A 210 -0.40 12.89 10.30
CA ARG A 210 1.06 13.00 10.48
C ARG A 210 1.74 11.75 11.05
N VAL A 211 0.97 10.78 11.54
CA VAL A 211 1.50 9.53 12.10
C VAL A 211 1.71 8.48 11.01
N PHE A 212 1.10 8.65 9.82
CA PHE A 212 1.21 7.70 8.71
C PHE A 212 0.91 6.25 9.12
N ALA A 213 -0.11 6.08 9.96
CA ALA A 213 -0.49 4.77 10.53
C ALA A 213 -1.24 3.85 9.55
N ALA A 214 -1.64 4.39 8.39
CA ALA A 214 -2.30 3.63 7.33
C ALA A 214 -1.25 2.94 6.47
N HIS A 215 -1.35 1.63 6.35
CA HIS A 215 -0.45 0.84 5.53
C HIS A 215 -1.19 0.39 4.28
N HIS A 216 -0.65 0.76 3.12
CA HIS A 216 -1.22 0.40 1.83
C HIS A 216 -0.90 -1.07 1.52
N ILE A 217 -1.92 -1.86 1.20
CA ILE A 217 -1.81 -3.30 0.99
C ILE A 217 -1.97 -3.62 -0.50
N ALA A 218 -2.98 -3.04 -1.14
CA ALA A 218 -3.23 -3.27 -2.56
C ALA A 218 -3.94 -2.10 -3.23
N TYR A 219 -4.00 -2.13 -4.55
CA TYR A 219 -4.75 -1.19 -5.37
C TYR A 219 -5.57 -1.94 -6.41
N ILE A 220 -6.88 -1.76 -6.34
CA ILE A 220 -7.83 -2.39 -7.25
C ILE A 220 -7.84 -1.57 -8.55
N PRO A 221 -7.55 -2.19 -9.70
CA PRO A 221 -7.56 -1.51 -10.98
C PRO A 221 -8.99 -1.17 -11.36
N LYS A 222 -9.15 -0.06 -12.09
CA LYS A 222 -10.43 0.29 -12.68
C LYS A 222 -10.70 -0.63 -13.87
N VAL A 223 -11.66 -1.54 -13.72
CA VAL A 223 -12.14 -2.36 -14.83
C VAL A 223 -12.96 -1.46 -15.76
N SER A 224 -12.52 -1.29 -17.01
CA SER A 224 -13.27 -0.47 -17.96
C SER A 224 -14.58 -1.17 -18.35
N HIS A 225 -15.63 -0.38 -18.57
CA HIS A 225 -16.91 -0.91 -19.05
C HIS A 225 -16.75 -1.72 -20.35
N ARG A 226 -15.80 -1.34 -21.22
CA ARG A 226 -15.50 -2.07 -22.46
C ARG A 226 -14.87 -3.44 -22.21
N GLN A 227 -13.95 -3.57 -21.24
CA GLN A 227 -13.39 -4.88 -20.86
C GLN A 227 -14.49 -5.80 -20.32
N PHE A 228 -15.35 -5.27 -19.46
CA PHE A 228 -16.47 -6.02 -18.92
C PHE A 228 -17.48 -6.42 -20.01
N VAL A 229 -17.89 -5.50 -20.88
CA VAL A 229 -18.79 -5.77 -22.01
C VAL A 229 -18.20 -6.81 -22.97
N ASN A 230 -16.93 -6.70 -23.35
CA ASN A 230 -16.28 -7.71 -24.19
C ASN A 230 -16.33 -9.09 -23.53
N TYR A 231 -16.10 -9.18 -22.24
CA TYR A 231 -16.25 -10.43 -21.50
C TYR A 231 -17.69 -10.96 -21.50
N THR A 232 -18.68 -10.09 -21.25
CA THR A 232 -20.09 -10.47 -21.18
C THR A 232 -20.66 -10.86 -22.55
N TYR A 233 -20.22 -10.22 -23.65
CA TYR A 233 -20.88 -10.33 -24.96
C TYR A 233 -20.04 -10.98 -26.08
N ASN A 234 -18.71 -11.08 -26.00
CA ASN A 234 -17.87 -11.55 -27.12
C ASN A 234 -17.43 -13.03 -27.10
N LYS A 235 -18.07 -13.92 -26.33
CA LYS A 235 -17.88 -15.38 -26.58
C LYS A 235 -18.60 -15.93 -27.82
N ASN A 236 -19.27 -15.08 -28.62
CA ASN A 236 -20.00 -15.51 -29.84
C ASN A 236 -19.59 -14.81 -31.15
N PHE A 237 -18.43 -14.17 -31.24
CA PHE A 237 -17.92 -13.73 -32.54
C PHE A 237 -16.55 -14.34 -32.80
N PHE A 238 -16.45 -15.05 -33.93
CA PHE A 238 -15.34 -15.86 -34.44
C PHE A 238 -15.29 -17.32 -33.94
N VAL A 239 -16.12 -18.18 -34.56
CA VAL A 239 -15.64 -19.27 -35.42
C VAL A 239 -16.65 -19.47 -36.55
N LEU A 240 -16.15 -19.29 -37.79
CA LEU A 240 -16.74 -19.43 -39.13
C LEU A 240 -17.81 -18.43 -39.56
#